data_AF-A0A221STW8-F1
#
_entry.id   AF-A0A221STW8-F1
#
_cell.length_a   1.000
_cell.length_b   1.000
_cell.length_c   1.000
_cell.angle_alpha   90.00
_cell.angle_beta   90.00
_cell.angle_gamma   90.00
#
_symmetry.space_group_name_H-M   'P 1'
#
loop_
_entity.id
_entity.type
_entity.pdbx_description
1 polymer ?
#
loop_
_entity_poly.entity_id
_entity_poly.type
_entity_poly.pdbx_seq_one_letter_code
_entity_poly.pdbx_strand_id
1 'polypeptide(L)' 'MSPQRTEPPHELSCTWVPGTLDIVRARIGSRVIEVTSTTLARVFGPRALDDLYLKGRVTMPVSPQQLSLLA' A
#
# COMPACT_ATOMS: atom_id res chain seq x y z
N MET A 1 -28.19 16.17 -4.83
CA MET A 1 -26.94 15.54 -4.34
C MET A 1 -27.00 14.07 -4.68
N SER A 2 -26.33 13.65 -5.74
CA SER A 2 -26.21 12.23 -6.08
C SER A 2 -25.34 11.55 -5.03
N PRO A 3 -25.69 10.35 -4.53
CA PRO A 3 -24.80 9.60 -3.66
C PRO A 3 -23.55 9.27 -4.46
N GLN A 4 -22.39 9.74 -3.99
CA GLN A 4 -21.10 9.27 -4.46
C GLN A 4 -21.12 7.75 -4.28
N ARG A 5 -21.15 7.00 -5.37
CA ARG A 5 -21.00 5.55 -5.33
C ARG A 5 -19.59 5.30 -4.80
N THR A 6 -19.47 4.98 -3.52
CA THR A 6 -18.21 4.53 -2.93
C THR A 6 -17.87 3.21 -3.60
N GLU A 7 -16.96 3.24 -4.57
CA GLU A 7 -16.35 2.02 -5.09
C GLU A 7 -15.77 1.25 -3.91
N PRO A 8 -15.93 -0.09 -3.85
CA PRO A 8 -15.38 -0.87 -2.77
C PRO A 8 -13.86 -0.63 -2.72
N PRO A 9 -13.28 -0.39 -1.53
CA PRO A 9 -11.85 -0.16 -1.43
C PRO A 9 -11.10 -1.34 -2.03
N HIS A 10 -10.16 -1.06 -2.92
CA HIS A 10 -9.28 -2.10 -3.43
C HIS A 10 -8.39 -2.60 -2.28
N GLU A 11 -7.89 -3.83 -2.36
CA GLU A 11 -6.90 -4.32 -1.40
C GLU A 11 -5.49 -4.14 -1.96
N LEU A 12 -4.61 -3.56 -1.13
CA LEU A 12 -3.18 -3.45 -1.37
C LEU A 12 -2.46 -4.50 -0.53
N SER A 13 -1.67 -5.37 -1.18
CA SER A 13 -0.75 -6.28 -0.48
C SER A 13 0.69 -5.81 -0.64
N CYS A 14 1.40 -5.67 0.48
CA CYS A 14 2.78 -5.21 0.52
C CYS A 14 3.71 -6.31 1.04
N THR A 15 4.89 -6.43 0.43
CA THR A 15 6.00 -7.27 0.89
C THR A 15 7.33 -6.56 0.64
N TRP A 16 8.37 -6.89 1.40
CA TRP A 16 9.71 -6.39 1.13
C TRP A 16 10.25 -6.88 -0.22
N VAL A 17 11.03 -6.05 -0.91
CA VAL A 17 11.84 -6.48 -2.05
C VAL A 17 13.16 -7.05 -1.52
N PRO A 18 13.48 -8.33 -1.78
CA PRO A 18 14.73 -8.93 -1.32
C PRO A 18 15.96 -8.18 -1.80
N GLY A 19 16.97 -8.02 -0.94
CA GLY A 19 18.21 -7.32 -1.25
C GLY A 19 18.12 -5.79 -1.16
N THR A 20 16.97 -5.26 -0.72
CA THR A 20 16.79 -3.83 -0.44
C THR A 20 16.51 -3.61 1.04
N LEU A 21 16.87 -2.43 1.55
CA LEU A 21 16.62 -2.07 2.95
C LEU A 21 15.29 -1.33 3.13
N ASP A 22 14.80 -0.69 2.07
CA ASP A 22 13.70 0.25 2.15
C ASP A 22 12.67 0.10 1.02
N ILE A 23 12.81 -0.84 0.09
CA ILE A 23 11.85 -1.02 -1.01
C ILE A 23 10.77 -2.04 -0.65
N VAL A 24 9.53 -1.62 -0.87
CA VAL A 24 8.32 -2.40 -0.67
C VAL A 24 7.65 -2.62 -2.01
N ARG A 25 7.38 -3.89 -2.32
CA ARG A 25 6.53 -4.29 -3.44
C ARG A 25 5.08 -4.20 -3.00
N ALA A 26 4.32 -3.32 -3.64
CA ALA A 26 2.91 -3.10 -3.42
C ALA A 26 2.11 -3.66 -4.61
N ARG A 27 1.12 -4.52 -4.34
CA ARG A 27 0.28 -5.17 -5.35
C ARG A 27 -1.19 -4.79 -5.17
N ILE A 28 -1.82 -4.30 -6.24
CA ILE A 28 -3.27 -4.06 -6.34
C ILE A 28 -3.79 -4.78 -7.59
N GLY A 29 -4.59 -5.82 -7.42
CA GLY A 29 -5.03 -6.66 -8.54
C GLY A 29 -3.83 -7.22 -9.32
N SER A 30 -3.78 -6.94 -10.64
CA SER A 30 -2.66 -7.32 -11.52
C SER A 30 -1.51 -6.32 -11.53
N ARG A 31 -1.68 -5.12 -10.95
CA ARG A 31 -0.66 -4.08 -10.93
C ARG A 31 0.30 -4.32 -9.77
N VAL A 32 1.59 -4.24 -10.07
CA VAL A 32 2.68 -4.27 -9.09
C VAL A 32 3.48 -2.99 -9.25
N ILE A 33 3.75 -2.33 -8.13
CA ILE A 33 4.60 -1.15 -8.04
C ILE A 33 5.60 -1.34 -6.91
N GLU A 34 6.75 -0.71 -7.03
CA GLU A 34 7.75 -0.66 -5.97
C GLU A 34 7.78 0.76 -5.42
N VAL A 35 7.67 0.87 -4.10
CA VAL A 35 7.66 2.14 -3.38
C VAL A 35 8.63 2.04 -2.21
N THR A 36 9.10 3.18 -1.70
CA THR A 36 9.91 3.16 -0.48
C THR A 36 9.02 2.90 0.75
N SER A 37 9.61 2.35 1.81
CA SER A 37 8.97 2.17 3.12
C SER A 37 8.55 3.51 3.71
N THR A 38 9.29 4.59 3.42
CA THR A 38 8.93 5.96 3.76
C THR A 38 7.66 6.41 3.04
N THR A 39 7.54 6.16 1.73
CA THR A 39 6.31 6.48 0.98
C THR A 39 5.13 5.67 1.51
N LEU A 40 5.32 4.37 1.79
CA LEU A 40 4.28 3.53 2.40
C LEU A 40 3.78 4.12 3.73
N ALA A 41 4.70 4.45 4.65
CA ALA A 41 4.35 5.02 5.95
C ALA A 41 3.67 6.40 5.83
N ARG A 42 4.07 7.20 4.84
CA ARG A 42 3.46 8.50 4.57
C ARG A 42 2.02 8.39 4.06
N VAL A 43 1.72 7.39 3.21
CA VAL A 43 0.40 7.23 2.58
C VAL A 43 -0.58 6.43 3.46
N PHE A 44 -0.09 5.45 4.22
CA PHE A 44 -0.92 4.53 5.00
C PHE A 44 -0.72 4.62 6.52
N GLY A 45 0.21 5.47 6.96
CA GLY A 45 0.56 5.64 8.37
C GLY A 45 1.62 4.64 8.85
N PRO A 46 2.21 4.89 10.03
CA PRO A 46 3.32 4.10 10.55
C PRO A 46 2.94 2.64 10.85
N ARG A 47 1.69 2.38 11.25
CA ARG A 47 1.21 1.02 11.55
C ARG A 47 1.34 0.06 10.38
N ALA A 48 1.14 0.54 9.15
CA ALA A 48 1.31 -0.29 7.96
C ALA A 48 2.77 -0.75 7.79
N LEU A 49 3.73 0.14 8.12
CA LEU A 49 5.14 -0.19 8.11
C LEU A 49 5.51 -1.11 9.27
N ASP A 50 4.99 -0.88 10.48
CA ASP A 50 5.23 -1.73 11.65
C ASP A 50 4.76 -3.17 11.39
N ASP A 51 3.53 -3.32 10.87
CA ASP A 51 2.98 -4.63 10.52
C ASP A 51 3.82 -5.31 9.43
N LEU A 52 4.27 -4.56 8.42
CA LEU A 52 5.13 -5.08 7.37
C LEU A 52 6.50 -5.53 7.92
N TYR A 53 7.08 -4.79 8.85
CA TYR A 53 8.35 -5.12 9.48
C TYR A 53 8.21 -6.38 10.35
N LEU A 54 7.15 -6.48 11.15
CA LEU A 54 6.93 -7.59 12.07
C LEU A 54 6.48 -8.88 11.39
N LYS A 55 5.67 -8.79 10.32
CA LYS A 55 5.03 -9.94 9.69
C LYS A 55 5.63 -10.28 8.32
N GLY A 56 6.49 -9.42 7.77
CA GLY A 56 7.03 -9.54 6.40
C GLY A 56 6.01 -9.28 5.29
N ARG A 57 4.72 -9.10 5.65
CA ARG A 57 3.61 -8.76 4.76
C ARG A 57 2.55 -7.96 5.51
N VAL A 58 1.91 -7.04 4.80
CA VAL A 58 0.68 -6.38 5.24
C VAL A 58 -0.33 -6.33 4.09
N THR A 59 -1.61 -6.48 4.39
CA THR A 59 -2.71 -6.25 3.45
C THR A 59 -3.64 -5.20 4.05
N MET A 60 -4.01 -4.19 3.27
CA MET A 60 -4.85 -3.09 3.73
C MET A 60 -5.78 -2.59 2.64
N PRO A 61 -6.97 -2.05 2.99
CA PRO A 61 -7.80 -1.34 2.04
C PRO A 61 -7.07 -0.10 1.53
N VAL A 62 -7.24 0.21 0.25
CA VAL A 62 -6.66 1.38 -0.41
C VAL A 62 -7.74 2.17 -1.14
N SER A 63 -7.76 3.49 -0.92
CA SER A 63 -8.63 4.40 -1.66
C SER A 63 -8.01 4.81 -3.01
N PRO A 64 -8.83 5.28 -3.98
CA PRO A 64 -8.30 5.84 -5.23
C PRO A 64 -7.28 6.98 -5.02
N GLN A 65 -7.48 7.79 -3.97
CA GLN A 65 -6.57 8.88 -3.62
C GLN A 65 -5.21 8.35 -3.13
N GLN A 66 -5.22 7.36 -2.24
CA GLN A 66 -3.98 6.71 -1.78
C GLN A 66 -3.26 6.02 -2.92
N LEU A 67 -3.99 5.34 -3.82
CA LEU A 67 -3.40 4.70 -4.99
C LEU A 67 -2.71 5.70 -5.92
N SER A 68 -3.29 6.89 -6.08
CA SER A 68 -2.72 7.97 -6.89
C SER A 68 -1.43 8.55 -6.32
N LEU A 69 -1.16 8.36 -5.02
CA LEU A 69 0.06 8.81 -4.34
C LEU A 69 1.21 7.79 -4.42
N LEU A 70 0.94 6.58 -4.92
CA LEU A 70 1.93 5.52 -5.11
C LEU A 70 2.43 5.41 -6.56
N ALA A 71 1.84 6.17 -7.48
CA ALA A 71 2.06 6.09 -8.93
C ALA A 71 2.73 7.35 -9.47
#